data_AF-A0A6I2SZ69-F1
#
_entry.id   AF-A0A6I2SZ69-F1
#
_cell.length_a   1.000
_cell.length_b   1.000
_cell.length_c   1.000
_cell.angle_alpha   90.00
_cell.angle_beta   90.00
_cell.angle_gamma   90.00
#
_symmetry.space_group_name_H-M   'P 1'
#
loop_
_entity.id
_entity.type
_entity.pdbx_description
1 polymer ?
#
loop_
_entity_poly.entity_id
_entity_poly.type
_entity_poly.pdbx_seq_one_letter_code
_entity_poly.pdbx_strand_id
1 'polypeptide(L)'
;MLIMILSVLMALISTSAIAQQAPIKAGEYIAEGASGHLSIKRGPKGLLTFSIESVHVNGHTCSADGEITGQQAVLDAGEEGKCIVQFTPKGADIDVAVNDQDICHYFCGSRASGFDGLYLKPVPGCTTKELKKRRSEFKRLYDQKKFPQAQMVLSTVLNDCAKMLDSREEGWIRNDLALTYYKLNDRESCRKLLQPLAELAALSDQELEEEYGIRPMDLTVDLPMIKATRTNLKLCK
;
A
#
# COMPACT_ATOMS: atom_id res chain seq x y z
N MET A 1 -15.01 67.45 -45.28
CA MET A 1 -13.81 66.95 -44.56
C MET A 1 -14.03 67.26 -43.09
N LEU A 2 -14.71 66.49 -42.24
CA LEU A 2 -14.75 65.04 -41.94
C LEU A 2 -13.43 64.47 -41.40
N ILE A 3 -13.29 64.42 -40.06
CA ILE A 3 -12.53 63.39 -39.35
C ILE A 3 -13.28 63.07 -38.04
N MET A 4 -13.91 61.88 -37.98
CA MET A 4 -14.48 61.27 -36.76
C MET A 4 -13.39 60.52 -36.00
N ILE A 5 -13.35 60.67 -34.68
CA ILE A 5 -12.48 59.93 -33.76
C ILE A 5 -13.17 58.61 -33.41
N LEU A 6 -12.53 57.48 -33.72
CA LEU A 6 -13.02 56.13 -33.42
C LEU A 6 -12.22 55.55 -32.24
N SER A 7 -12.86 55.48 -31.06
CA SER A 7 -12.30 54.85 -29.86
C SER A 7 -12.50 53.33 -29.93
N VAL A 8 -11.41 52.55 -29.94
CA VAL A 8 -11.44 51.08 -29.89
C VAL A 8 -11.29 50.64 -28.44
N LEU A 9 -12.35 50.06 -27.86
CA LEU A 9 -12.35 49.43 -26.54
C LEU A 9 -11.98 47.95 -26.69
N MET A 10 -10.78 47.56 -26.28
CA MET A 10 -10.29 46.18 -26.35
C MET A 10 -10.67 45.44 -25.06
N ALA A 11 -11.71 44.60 -25.13
CA ALA A 11 -12.16 43.79 -23.99
C ALA A 11 -11.23 42.57 -23.80
N LEU A 12 -10.49 42.55 -22.69
CA LEU A 12 -9.71 41.39 -22.24
C LEU A 12 -10.67 40.33 -21.67
N ILE A 13 -10.93 39.29 -22.44
CA ILE A 13 -11.66 38.10 -21.98
C ILE A 13 -10.67 37.23 -21.21
N SER A 14 -10.70 37.34 -19.88
CA SER A 14 -9.97 36.44 -18.99
C SER A 14 -10.61 35.04 -19.04
N THR A 15 -10.06 34.13 -19.83
CA THR A 15 -10.44 32.72 -19.78
C THR A 15 -9.88 32.08 -18.51
N SER A 16 -10.71 31.98 -17.48
CA SER A 16 -10.41 31.15 -16.30
C SER A 16 -10.30 29.70 -16.75
N ALA A 17 -9.08 29.16 -16.76
CA ALA A 17 -8.87 27.73 -16.96
C ALA A 17 -9.49 26.97 -15.78
N ILE A 18 -10.66 26.38 -16.00
CA ILE A 18 -11.23 25.41 -15.06
C ILE A 18 -10.30 24.20 -15.11
N ALA A 19 -9.57 23.96 -14.02
CA ALA A 19 -8.75 22.77 -13.89
C ALA A 19 -9.69 21.54 -13.93
N GLN A 20 -9.72 20.86 -15.07
CA GLN A 20 -10.48 19.64 -15.22
C GLN A 20 -9.82 18.55 -14.38
N GLN A 21 -10.48 18.18 -13.29
CA GLN A 21 -10.01 17.12 -12.40
C GLN A 21 -9.95 15.81 -13.19
N ALA A 22 -8.86 15.07 -13.02
CA ALA A 22 -8.68 13.78 -13.68
C ALA A 22 -9.83 12.83 -13.27
N PRO A 23 -10.35 12.00 -14.19
CA PRO A 23 -11.44 11.09 -13.85
C PRO A 23 -10.94 9.95 -12.97
N ILE A 24 -11.75 9.56 -11.98
CA ILE A 24 -11.56 8.33 -11.22
C ILE A 24 -11.79 7.15 -12.17
N LYS A 25 -10.86 6.20 -12.15
CA LYS A 25 -10.93 4.98 -12.97
C LYS A 25 -11.50 3.84 -12.14
N ALA A 26 -12.36 3.04 -12.78
CA ALA A 26 -12.81 1.79 -12.21
C ALA A 26 -11.66 0.77 -12.17
N GLY A 27 -11.68 -0.09 -11.15
CA GLY A 27 -10.80 -1.23 -11.00
C GLY A 27 -10.44 -1.50 -9.54
N GLU A 28 -9.52 -2.44 -9.37
CA GLU A 28 -8.96 -2.81 -8.07
C GLU A 28 -7.67 -2.04 -7.79
N TYR A 29 -7.47 -1.74 -6.51
CA TYR A 29 -6.34 -1.01 -5.93
C TYR A 29 -5.92 -1.63 -4.60
N ILE A 30 -4.65 -1.48 -4.24
CA ILE A 30 -4.03 -2.01 -3.02
C ILE A 30 -3.47 -0.83 -2.23
N ALA A 31 -3.85 -0.68 -0.96
CA ALA A 31 -3.26 0.33 -0.10
C ALA A 31 -1.73 0.14 -0.03
N GLU A 32 -0.97 1.24 0.00
CA GLU A 32 0.48 1.17 0.21
C GLU A 32 0.78 0.41 1.51
N GLY A 33 1.73 -0.53 1.46
CA GLY A 33 1.99 -1.46 2.56
C GLY A 33 0.98 -2.61 2.69
N ALA A 34 0.14 -2.83 1.67
CA ALA A 34 -0.84 -3.91 1.58
C ALA A 34 -1.83 -4.00 2.77
N SER A 35 -2.10 -2.87 3.43
CA SER A 35 -3.01 -2.80 4.57
C SER A 35 -4.49 -2.87 4.19
N GLY A 36 -4.83 -2.77 2.91
CA GLY A 36 -6.21 -2.77 2.46
C GLY A 36 -6.39 -2.83 0.94
N HIS A 37 -7.65 -2.91 0.54
CA HIS A 37 -8.09 -3.01 -0.84
C HIS A 37 -9.18 -1.98 -1.11
N LEU A 38 -9.10 -1.34 -2.27
CA LEU A 38 -10.14 -0.46 -2.81
C LEU A 38 -10.62 -1.05 -4.13
N SER A 39 -11.91 -1.33 -4.23
CA SER A 39 -12.58 -1.74 -5.46
C SER A 39 -13.48 -0.60 -5.92
N ILE A 40 -13.27 -0.10 -7.14
CA ILE A 40 -14.15 0.88 -7.78
C ILE A 40 -14.82 0.23 -8.98
N LYS A 41 -16.14 0.23 -9.01
CA LYS A 41 -16.95 -0.39 -10.07
C LYS A 41 -17.88 0.62 -10.70
N ARG A 42 -18.34 0.33 -11.92
CA ARG A 42 -19.48 1.05 -12.49
C ARG A 42 -20.75 0.49 -11.88
N GLY A 43 -21.43 1.32 -11.11
CA GLY A 43 -22.73 1.04 -10.54
C GLY A 43 -23.90 1.32 -11.51
N PRO A 44 -25.13 1.17 -11.01
CA PRO A 44 -26.33 1.52 -11.75
C PRO A 44 -26.30 2.97 -12.23
N LYS A 45 -26.95 3.25 -13.38
CA LYS A 45 -27.04 4.60 -13.97
C LYS A 45 -25.70 5.23 -14.37
N GLY A 46 -24.61 4.45 -14.39
CA GLY A 46 -23.28 4.90 -14.81
C GLY A 46 -22.49 5.63 -13.74
N LEU A 47 -23.01 5.73 -12.51
CA LEU A 47 -22.25 6.24 -11.35
C LEU A 47 -21.17 5.23 -10.95
N LEU A 48 -20.09 5.70 -10.34
CA LEU A 48 -19.09 4.81 -9.76
C LEU A 48 -19.54 4.42 -8.35
N THR A 49 -19.33 3.16 -7.98
CA THR A 49 -19.43 2.70 -6.60
C THR A 49 -18.05 2.28 -6.12
N PHE A 50 -17.81 2.37 -4.82
CA PHE A 50 -16.59 1.90 -4.19
C PHE A 50 -16.88 0.95 -3.05
N SER A 51 -15.89 0.13 -2.73
CA SER A 51 -15.80 -0.65 -1.51
C SER A 51 -14.34 -0.64 -1.07
N ILE A 52 -14.11 -0.32 0.20
CA ILE A 52 -12.81 -0.34 0.86
C ILE A 52 -12.88 -1.33 2.00
N GLU A 53 -11.87 -2.20 2.07
CA GLU A 53 -11.61 -3.05 3.22
C GLU A 53 -10.14 -2.88 3.63
N SER A 54 -9.88 -2.64 4.91
CA SER A 54 -8.52 -2.58 5.44
C SER A 54 -8.39 -3.41 6.71
N VAL A 55 -7.19 -3.93 6.95
CA VAL A 55 -6.81 -4.70 8.13
C VAL A 55 -5.58 -4.03 8.74
N HIS A 56 -5.71 -3.65 10.00
CA HIS A 56 -4.67 -2.95 10.74
C HIS A 56 -3.99 -3.85 11.75
N VAL A 57 -2.93 -3.32 12.35
CA VAL A 57 -2.27 -3.93 13.52
C VAL A 57 -3.32 -4.35 14.54
N ASN A 58 -3.14 -5.55 15.12
CA ASN A 58 -4.08 -6.20 16.04
C ASN A 58 -5.35 -6.83 15.40
N GLY A 59 -5.46 -6.85 14.06
CA GLY A 59 -6.55 -7.53 13.35
C GLY A 59 -7.87 -6.77 13.32
N HIS A 60 -7.89 -5.50 13.73
CA HIS A 60 -9.05 -4.64 13.58
C HIS A 60 -9.17 -4.18 12.13
N THR A 61 -10.40 -4.17 11.63
CA THR A 61 -10.69 -3.89 10.23
C THR A 61 -11.49 -2.62 10.08
N CYS A 62 -11.35 -1.96 8.94
CA CYS A 62 -12.32 -0.98 8.47
C CYS A 62 -13.03 -1.53 7.22
N SER A 63 -14.31 -1.18 7.06
CA SER A 63 -15.09 -1.50 5.88
C SER A 63 -16.03 -0.34 5.56
N ALA A 64 -15.91 0.21 4.36
CA ALA A 64 -16.72 1.33 3.89
C ALA A 64 -17.08 1.12 2.42
N ASP A 65 -18.33 1.38 2.06
CA ASP A 65 -18.81 1.30 0.69
C ASP A 65 -19.83 2.40 0.39
N GLY A 66 -19.99 2.73 -0.88
CA GLY A 66 -20.95 3.75 -1.29
C GLY A 66 -20.83 4.17 -2.74
N GLU A 67 -21.57 5.21 -3.09
CA GLU A 67 -21.55 5.83 -4.42
C GLU A 67 -20.57 7.01 -4.46
N ILE A 68 -19.74 7.06 -5.50
CA ILE A 68 -18.87 8.21 -5.78
C ILE A 68 -19.64 9.18 -6.69
N THR A 69 -19.89 10.38 -6.17
CA THR A 69 -20.42 11.51 -6.93
C THR A 69 -19.31 12.54 -7.14
N GLY A 70 -18.95 12.78 -8.41
CA GLY A 70 -17.77 13.59 -8.75
C GLY A 70 -16.49 12.87 -8.31
N GLN A 71 -15.93 13.29 -7.18
CA GLN A 71 -14.75 12.68 -6.57
C GLN A 71 -14.94 12.41 -5.07
N GLN A 72 -16.18 12.38 -4.61
CA GLN A 72 -16.50 12.21 -3.20
C GLN A 72 -17.56 11.14 -3.00
N ALA A 73 -17.51 10.48 -1.85
CA ALA A 73 -18.64 9.75 -1.30
C ALA A 73 -19.01 10.34 0.04
N VAL A 74 -20.32 10.41 0.32
CA VAL A 74 -20.84 10.86 1.62
C VAL A 74 -21.50 9.67 2.28
N LEU A 75 -20.91 9.21 3.38
CA LEU A 75 -21.35 8.06 4.15
C LEU A 75 -22.06 8.51 5.41
N ASP A 76 -23.08 7.76 5.81
CA ASP A 76 -23.81 8.03 7.04
C ASP A 76 -23.16 7.32 8.23
N ALA A 77 -22.56 8.08 9.15
CA ALA A 77 -21.93 7.57 10.36
C ALA A 77 -22.89 7.59 11.56
N GLY A 78 -24.21 7.64 11.30
CA GLY A 78 -25.23 7.66 12.35
C GLY A 78 -25.15 8.93 13.20
N GLU A 79 -25.06 8.76 14.52
CA GLU A 79 -24.99 9.89 15.47
C GLU A 79 -23.71 10.70 15.35
N GLU A 80 -22.63 10.12 14.81
CA GLU A 80 -21.35 10.80 14.56
C GLU A 80 -21.42 11.76 13.37
N GLY A 81 -22.48 11.68 12.55
CA GLY A 81 -22.73 12.59 11.43
C GLY A 81 -22.34 12.00 10.07
N LYS A 82 -21.64 12.79 9.25
CA LYS A 82 -21.32 12.43 7.86
C LYS A 82 -19.82 12.28 7.65
N CYS A 83 -19.41 11.08 7.29
CA CYS A 83 -18.06 10.80 6.81
C CYS A 83 -17.99 11.11 5.31
N ILE A 84 -17.15 12.06 4.93
CA ILE A 84 -16.92 12.42 3.52
C ILE A 84 -15.58 11.83 3.10
N VAL A 85 -15.65 10.89 2.16
CA VAL A 85 -14.48 10.25 1.56
C VAL A 85 -14.14 10.97 0.27
N GLN A 86 -12.95 11.54 0.19
CA GLN A 86 -12.40 12.21 -0.99
C GLN A 86 -11.47 11.26 -1.74
N PHE A 87 -11.72 11.08 -3.04
CA PHE A 87 -10.88 10.30 -3.94
C PHE A 87 -10.11 11.25 -4.85
N THR A 88 -8.79 11.21 -4.80
CA THR A 88 -7.93 12.08 -5.61
C THR A 88 -7.05 11.23 -6.52
N PRO A 89 -7.29 11.21 -7.84
CA PRO A 89 -6.43 10.48 -8.77
C PRO A 89 -4.99 11.00 -8.73
N LYS A 90 -4.05 10.08 -8.56
CA LYS A 90 -2.60 10.30 -8.62
C LYS A 90 -2.02 9.46 -9.75
N GLY A 91 -2.25 9.91 -10.98
CA GLY A 91 -1.89 9.14 -12.17
C GLY A 91 -2.77 7.90 -12.34
N ALA A 92 -2.21 6.71 -12.09
CA ALA A 92 -2.97 5.46 -12.10
C ALA A 92 -3.55 5.12 -10.72
N ASP A 93 -3.00 5.70 -9.66
CA ASP A 93 -3.33 5.43 -8.26
C ASP A 93 -4.42 6.38 -7.76
N ILE A 94 -4.93 6.12 -6.55
CA ILE A 94 -5.97 6.92 -5.91
C ILE A 94 -5.53 7.24 -4.49
N ASP A 95 -5.39 8.51 -4.18
CA ASP A 95 -5.24 8.99 -2.81
C ASP A 95 -6.64 9.14 -2.21
N VAL A 96 -6.91 8.43 -1.12
CA VAL A 96 -8.17 8.47 -0.39
C VAL A 96 -7.94 9.28 0.88
N ALA A 97 -8.75 10.31 1.09
CA ALA A 97 -8.74 11.12 2.30
C ALA A 97 -10.14 11.16 2.91
N VAL A 98 -10.22 11.43 4.21
CA VAL A 98 -11.48 11.64 4.92
C VAL A 98 -11.54 13.04 5.51
N ASN A 99 -12.74 13.59 5.67
CA ASN A 99 -12.94 14.91 6.27
C ASN A 99 -12.58 14.94 7.75
N ASP A 100 -12.95 13.89 8.48
CA ASP A 100 -12.82 13.80 9.92
C ASP A 100 -12.57 12.34 10.30
N GLN A 101 -11.44 12.09 10.94
CA GLN A 101 -11.01 10.75 11.31
C GLN A 101 -11.92 10.13 12.38
N ASP A 102 -12.40 10.92 13.33
CA ASP A 102 -13.23 10.41 14.43
C ASP A 102 -14.61 10.00 13.91
N ILE A 103 -15.20 10.80 13.01
CA ILE A 103 -16.48 10.46 12.36
C ILE A 103 -16.32 9.22 11.47
N CYS A 104 -15.26 9.17 10.66
CA CYS A 104 -15.04 8.07 9.72
C CYS A 104 -14.58 6.77 10.41
N HIS A 105 -14.07 6.84 11.64
CA HIS A 105 -13.79 5.65 12.46
C HIS A 105 -15.04 4.85 12.81
N TYR A 106 -16.25 5.41 12.61
CA TYR A 106 -17.51 4.64 12.66
C TYR A 106 -17.47 3.39 11.76
N PHE A 107 -16.74 3.45 10.65
CA PHE A 107 -16.57 2.34 9.70
C PHE A 107 -15.42 1.39 10.07
N CYS A 108 -14.85 1.55 11.26
CA CYS A 108 -13.66 0.86 11.75
C CYS A 108 -13.91 0.17 13.09
N GLY A 109 -13.25 -0.96 13.33
CA GLY A 109 -13.13 -1.53 14.67
C GLY A 109 -12.31 -0.63 15.58
N SER A 110 -12.55 -0.67 16.90
CA SER A 110 -12.12 0.31 17.93
C SER A 110 -10.63 0.68 18.04
N ARG A 111 -9.74 0.10 17.23
CA ARG A 111 -8.30 0.40 17.19
C ARG A 111 -7.71 0.39 15.78
N ALA A 112 -8.53 0.38 14.74
CA ALA A 112 -8.04 0.52 13.38
C ALA A 112 -7.69 1.99 13.11
N SER A 113 -6.60 2.25 12.39
CA SER A 113 -6.10 3.61 12.21
C SER A 113 -6.85 4.45 11.18
N GLY A 114 -7.92 3.91 10.57
CA GLY A 114 -8.64 4.52 9.45
C GLY A 114 -8.37 3.79 8.13
N PHE A 115 -9.13 4.13 7.09
CA PHE A 115 -9.02 3.52 5.76
C PHE A 115 -8.55 4.51 4.68
N ASP A 116 -8.18 5.72 5.06
CA ASP A 116 -7.53 6.69 4.20
C ASP A 116 -6.07 6.30 3.90
N GLY A 117 -5.53 6.89 2.84
CA GLY A 117 -4.17 6.63 2.37
C GLY A 117 -4.11 6.44 0.86
N LEU A 118 -2.91 6.10 0.39
CA LEU A 118 -2.64 5.89 -1.03
C LEU A 118 -2.98 4.46 -1.46
N TYR A 119 -3.88 4.34 -2.43
CA TYR A 119 -4.29 3.09 -3.05
C TYR A 119 -3.67 2.96 -4.44
N LEU A 120 -2.70 2.05 -4.53
CA LEU A 120 -1.88 1.80 -5.70
C LEU A 120 -2.61 0.91 -6.69
N LYS A 121 -2.53 1.25 -7.98
CA LYS A 121 -2.97 0.35 -9.04
C LYS A 121 -2.01 -0.84 -9.10
N PRO A 122 -2.48 -2.10 -8.97
CA PRO A 122 -1.60 -3.26 -8.93
C PRO A 122 -0.73 -3.33 -10.19
N VAL A 123 0.59 -3.35 -10.00
CA VAL A 123 1.53 -3.66 -11.07
C VAL A 123 1.38 -5.15 -11.41
N PRO A 124 1.42 -5.54 -12.70
CA PRO A 124 1.34 -6.95 -13.08
C PRO A 124 2.36 -7.80 -12.31
N GLY A 125 1.90 -8.87 -11.64
CA GLY A 125 2.74 -9.72 -10.80
C GLY A 125 2.70 -9.41 -9.30
N CYS A 126 2.12 -8.27 -8.90
CA CYS A 126 2.08 -7.80 -7.51
C CYS A 126 0.72 -8.00 -6.83
N THR A 127 -0.25 -8.66 -7.49
CA THR A 127 -1.47 -9.08 -6.79
C THR A 127 -1.17 -10.21 -5.80
N THR A 128 -1.97 -10.35 -4.73
CA THR A 128 -1.82 -11.42 -3.73
C THR A 128 -1.72 -12.81 -4.37
N LYS A 129 -2.52 -13.08 -5.40
CA LYS A 129 -2.52 -14.35 -6.14
C LYS A 129 -1.21 -14.57 -6.90
N GLU A 130 -0.68 -13.52 -7.52
CA GLU A 130 0.57 -13.60 -8.29
C GLU A 130 1.79 -13.69 -7.37
N LEU A 131 1.82 -12.92 -6.29
CA LEU A 131 2.83 -13.02 -5.24
C LEU A 131 2.90 -14.45 -4.68
N LYS A 132 1.76 -15.05 -4.33
CA LYS A 132 1.71 -16.46 -3.87
C LYS A 132 2.30 -17.44 -4.88
N LYS A 133 2.04 -17.23 -6.19
CA LYS A 133 2.64 -18.04 -7.25
C LYS A 133 4.15 -17.84 -7.33
N ARG A 134 4.64 -16.61 -7.24
CA ARG A 134 6.08 -16.28 -7.25
C ARG A 134 6.80 -16.88 -6.03
N ARG A 135 6.21 -16.81 -4.83
CA ARG A 135 6.75 -17.44 -3.61
C ARG A 135 6.81 -18.96 -3.74
N SER A 136 5.77 -19.57 -4.31
CA SER A 136 5.73 -21.01 -4.57
C SER A 136 6.80 -21.44 -5.59
N GLU A 137 6.97 -20.67 -6.66
CA GLU A 137 8.00 -20.91 -7.67
C GLU A 137 9.42 -20.71 -7.11
N PHE A 138 9.64 -19.66 -6.32
CA PHE A 138 10.89 -19.46 -5.59
C PHE A 138 11.22 -20.70 -4.75
N LYS A 139 10.28 -21.14 -3.91
CA LYS A 139 10.49 -22.30 -3.04
C LYS A 139 10.85 -23.55 -3.85
N ARG A 140 10.12 -23.82 -4.93
CA ARG A 140 10.39 -24.95 -5.82
C ARG A 140 11.81 -24.89 -6.42
N LEU A 141 12.24 -23.72 -6.88
CA LEU A 141 13.59 -23.53 -7.44
C LEU A 141 14.67 -23.66 -6.37
N TYR A 142 14.44 -23.07 -5.19
CA TYR A 142 15.34 -23.13 -4.05
C TYR A 142 15.54 -24.58 -3.56
N ASP A 143 14.45 -25.34 -3.41
CA ASP A 143 14.48 -26.75 -3.00
C ASP A 143 15.21 -27.64 -4.04
N GLN A 144 15.14 -27.27 -5.32
CA GLN A 144 15.91 -27.88 -6.42
C GLN A 144 17.38 -27.40 -6.49
N LYS A 145 17.83 -26.56 -5.55
CA LYS A 145 19.15 -25.92 -5.52
C LYS A 145 19.46 -25.07 -6.76
N LYS A 146 18.42 -24.60 -7.47
CA LYS A 146 18.51 -23.68 -8.60
C LYS A 146 18.58 -22.24 -8.08
N PHE A 147 19.62 -21.95 -7.29
CA PHE A 147 19.74 -20.70 -6.55
C PHE A 147 19.79 -19.45 -7.45
N PRO A 148 20.46 -19.43 -8.62
CA PRO A 148 20.40 -18.26 -9.51
C PRO A 148 18.97 -17.95 -9.98
N GLN A 149 18.20 -18.99 -10.33
CA GLN A 149 16.81 -18.82 -10.77
C GLN A 149 15.91 -18.38 -9.61
N ALA A 150 16.10 -18.97 -8.42
CA ALA A 150 15.37 -18.59 -7.21
C ALA A 150 15.64 -17.11 -6.85
N GLN A 151 16.91 -16.68 -6.93
CA GLN A 151 17.32 -15.29 -6.68
C GLN A 151 16.60 -14.31 -7.59
N MET A 152 16.52 -14.60 -8.90
CA MET A 152 15.82 -13.73 -9.86
C MET A 152 14.34 -13.57 -9.52
N VAL A 153 13.67 -14.64 -9.10
CA VAL A 153 12.23 -14.60 -8.77
C VAL A 153 11.94 -13.60 -7.65
N LEU A 154 12.61 -13.71 -6.51
CA LEU A 154 12.34 -12.82 -5.37
C LEU A 154 12.94 -11.42 -5.54
N SER A 155 14.06 -11.29 -6.26
CA SER A 155 14.62 -9.96 -6.55
C SER A 155 13.67 -9.14 -7.43
N THR A 156 13.02 -9.78 -8.40
CA THR A 156 11.99 -9.14 -9.23
C THR A 156 10.80 -8.70 -8.36
N VAL A 157 10.34 -9.55 -7.45
CA VAL A 157 9.24 -9.20 -6.53
C VAL A 157 9.58 -7.98 -5.67
N LEU A 158 10.78 -7.92 -5.06
CA LEU A 158 11.15 -6.75 -4.26
C LEU A 158 11.29 -5.48 -5.09
N ASN A 159 11.80 -5.57 -6.31
CA ASN A 159 11.96 -4.40 -7.17
C ASN A 159 10.61 -3.85 -7.64
N ASP A 160 9.70 -4.73 -8.05
CA ASP A 160 8.46 -4.31 -8.72
C ASP A 160 7.31 -4.10 -7.73
N CYS A 161 7.32 -4.82 -6.60
CA CYS A 161 6.16 -4.91 -5.71
C CYS A 161 6.37 -4.32 -4.33
N ALA A 162 7.56 -3.81 -3.95
CA ALA A 162 7.85 -3.40 -2.57
C ALA A 162 6.77 -2.53 -1.91
N LYS A 163 6.22 -1.54 -2.63
CA LYS A 163 5.17 -0.65 -2.10
C LYS A 163 3.83 -1.35 -1.84
N MET A 164 3.61 -2.52 -2.42
CA MET A 164 2.41 -3.35 -2.32
C MET A 164 2.61 -4.59 -1.45
N LEU A 165 3.72 -4.65 -0.69
CA LEU A 165 3.96 -5.70 0.28
C LEU A 165 3.68 -5.15 1.67
N ASP A 166 3.05 -5.96 2.53
CA ASP A 166 3.08 -5.69 3.95
C ASP A 166 4.49 -5.92 4.49
N SER A 167 4.82 -5.24 5.58
CA SER A 167 6.17 -5.25 6.18
C SER A 167 6.64 -6.66 6.55
N ARG A 168 5.72 -7.56 6.91
CA ARG A 168 6.03 -8.94 7.26
C ARG A 168 6.36 -9.76 6.02
N GLU A 169 5.54 -9.72 4.97
CA GLU A 169 5.82 -10.41 3.72
C GLU A 169 7.12 -9.90 3.08
N GLU A 170 7.34 -8.58 3.08
CA GLU A 170 8.62 -7.99 2.64
C GLU A 170 9.79 -8.53 3.46
N GLY A 171 9.66 -8.57 4.79
CA GLY A 171 10.66 -9.11 5.70
C GLY A 171 11.00 -10.57 5.41
N TRP A 172 10.00 -11.42 5.17
CA TRP A 172 10.20 -12.81 4.79
C TRP A 172 10.87 -12.96 3.41
N ILE A 173 10.44 -12.19 2.42
CA ILE A 173 11.06 -12.21 1.08
C ILE A 173 12.53 -11.82 1.16
N ARG A 174 12.87 -10.79 1.92
CA ARG A 174 14.27 -10.36 2.16
C ARG A 174 15.08 -11.47 2.82
N ASN A 175 14.53 -12.16 3.82
CA ASN A 175 15.20 -13.28 4.49
C ASN A 175 15.47 -14.46 3.55
N ASP A 176 14.48 -14.87 2.78
CA ASP A 176 14.60 -15.99 1.84
C ASP A 176 15.61 -15.68 0.72
N LEU A 177 15.57 -14.46 0.21
CA LEU A 177 16.51 -14.01 -0.81
C LEU A 177 17.93 -13.82 -0.23
N ALA A 178 18.08 -13.40 1.03
CA ALA A 178 19.38 -13.32 1.69
C ALA A 178 20.02 -14.71 1.83
N LEU A 179 19.25 -15.70 2.26
CA LEU A 179 19.71 -17.09 2.32
C LEU A 179 20.09 -17.61 0.92
N THR A 180 19.38 -17.18 -0.12
CA THR A 180 19.72 -17.52 -1.51
C THR A 180 21.06 -16.88 -1.93
N TYR A 181 21.31 -15.60 -1.62
CA TYR A 181 22.61 -14.96 -1.85
C TYR A 181 23.74 -15.63 -1.07
N TYR A 182 23.48 -16.05 0.17
CA TYR A 182 24.42 -16.87 0.95
C TYR A 182 24.79 -18.17 0.22
N LYS A 183 23.81 -18.89 -0.34
CA LYS A 183 24.07 -20.13 -1.12
C LYS A 183 24.82 -19.88 -2.43
N LEU A 184 24.74 -18.67 -2.96
CA LEU A 184 25.51 -18.21 -4.12
C LEU A 184 26.90 -17.67 -3.75
N ASN A 185 27.29 -17.71 -2.46
CA ASN A 185 28.51 -17.10 -1.92
C ASN A 185 28.60 -15.57 -2.11
N ASP A 186 27.48 -14.89 -2.37
CA ASP A 186 27.42 -13.43 -2.46
C ASP A 186 27.06 -12.84 -1.09
N ARG A 187 28.08 -12.65 -0.25
CA ARG A 187 27.89 -12.11 1.12
C ARG A 187 27.55 -10.63 1.13
N GLU A 188 27.98 -9.88 0.13
CA GLU A 188 27.69 -8.45 0.05
C GLU A 188 26.20 -8.20 -0.18
N SER A 189 25.63 -8.84 -1.20
CA SER A 189 24.19 -8.75 -1.48
C SER A 189 23.36 -9.31 -0.34
N CYS A 190 23.80 -10.39 0.30
CA CYS A 190 23.18 -10.98 1.50
C CYS A 190 23.04 -9.93 2.63
N ARG A 191 24.12 -9.23 2.98
CA ARG A 191 24.10 -8.19 4.03
C ARG A 191 23.26 -6.99 3.64
N LYS A 192 23.45 -6.48 2.41
CA LYS A 192 22.74 -5.29 1.91
C LYS A 192 21.23 -5.50 1.95
N LEU A 193 20.77 -6.71 1.60
CA LEU A 193 19.35 -7.02 1.56
C LEU A 193 18.67 -7.01 2.93
N LEU A 194 19.39 -7.44 3.98
CA LEU A 194 18.88 -7.50 5.36
C LEU A 194 19.06 -6.19 6.13
N GLN A 195 19.81 -5.22 5.59
CA GLN A 195 20.08 -3.96 6.27
C GLN A 195 18.82 -3.22 6.73
N PRO A 196 17.71 -3.15 5.95
CA PRO A 196 16.47 -2.51 6.43
C PRO A 196 15.82 -3.20 7.63
N LEU A 197 16.18 -4.47 7.91
CA LEU A 197 15.63 -5.25 9.02
C LEU A 197 16.58 -5.30 10.22
N ALA A 198 17.78 -4.72 10.11
CA ALA A 198 18.86 -4.91 11.07
C ALA A 198 18.58 -4.28 12.43
N GLU A 199 17.94 -3.11 12.45
CA GLU A 199 17.58 -2.39 13.68
C GLU A 199 16.59 -3.22 14.52
N LEU A 200 15.46 -3.61 13.93
CA LEU A 200 14.47 -4.47 14.57
C LEU A 200 15.06 -5.82 15.01
N ALA A 201 15.99 -6.37 14.22
CA ALA A 201 16.68 -7.62 14.56
C ALA A 201 17.70 -7.49 15.70
N ALA A 202 18.23 -6.28 15.95
CA ALA A 202 19.20 -6.03 17.01
C ALA A 202 18.56 -6.02 18.41
N LEU A 203 17.29 -5.65 18.49
CA LEU A 203 16.51 -5.69 19.72
C LEU A 203 16.38 -7.11 20.25
N SER A 204 16.39 -7.27 21.56
CA SER A 204 16.05 -8.51 22.26
C SER A 204 14.55 -8.80 22.18
N ASP A 205 14.15 -10.04 22.49
CA ASP A 205 12.72 -10.41 22.55
C ASP A 205 12.00 -9.55 23.63
N GLN A 206 12.69 -9.17 24.71
CA GLN A 206 12.16 -8.31 25.77
C GLN A 206 12.01 -6.85 25.32
N GLU A 207 13.00 -6.27 24.63
CA GLU A 207 12.92 -4.90 24.10
C GLU A 207 11.79 -4.76 23.06
N LEU A 208 11.53 -5.79 22.26
CA LEU A 208 10.40 -5.81 21.34
C LEU A 208 9.04 -5.74 22.07
N GLU A 209 8.91 -6.39 23.21
CA GLU A 209 7.69 -6.34 24.03
C GLU A 209 7.55 -5.01 24.78
N GLU A 210 8.63 -4.55 25.41
CA GLU A 210 8.63 -3.41 26.34
C GLU A 210 8.70 -2.04 25.64
N GLU A 211 9.56 -1.90 24.63
CA GLU A 211 9.82 -0.62 23.96
C GLU A 211 8.86 -0.38 22.78
N TYR A 212 8.51 -1.43 22.05
CA TYR A 212 7.62 -1.35 20.88
C TYR A 212 6.18 -1.73 21.18
N GLY A 213 5.88 -2.12 22.43
CA GLY A 213 4.53 -2.49 22.86
C GLY A 213 3.95 -3.66 22.06
N ILE A 214 4.80 -4.50 21.46
CA ILE A 214 4.36 -5.66 20.69
C ILE A 214 3.77 -6.64 21.70
N ARG A 215 2.45 -6.77 21.68
CA ARG A 215 1.75 -7.68 22.59
C ARG A 215 2.22 -9.11 22.32
N PRO A 216 2.26 -10.00 23.32
CA PRO A 216 2.75 -11.36 23.15
C PRO A 216 2.14 -12.12 21.94
N MET A 217 0.86 -11.88 21.62
CA MET A 217 0.22 -12.46 20.44
C MET A 217 0.78 -11.92 19.12
N ASP A 218 1.01 -10.62 18.99
CA ASP A 218 1.58 -10.02 17.78
C ASP A 218 3.05 -10.44 17.63
N LEU A 219 3.76 -10.57 18.76
CA LEU A 219 5.11 -11.10 18.80
C LEU A 219 5.17 -12.54 18.27
N THR A 220 4.18 -13.40 18.56
CA THR A 220 4.19 -14.77 18.02
C THR A 220 4.23 -14.83 16.50
N VAL A 221 3.74 -13.79 15.81
CA VAL A 221 3.63 -13.78 14.35
C VAL A 221 4.83 -13.10 13.67
N ASP A 222 5.38 -12.04 14.26
CA ASP A 222 6.54 -11.32 13.70
C ASP A 222 7.88 -11.87 14.17
N LEU A 223 7.95 -12.43 15.38
CA LEU A 223 9.19 -12.94 15.97
C LEU A 223 9.87 -14.03 15.14
N PRO A 224 9.17 -14.96 14.48
CA PRO A 224 9.81 -15.93 13.59
C PRO A 224 10.60 -15.26 12.45
N MET A 225 10.06 -14.19 11.86
CA MET A 225 10.74 -13.42 10.81
C MET A 225 11.96 -12.69 11.38
N ILE A 226 11.80 -12.03 12.54
CA ILE A 226 12.90 -11.34 13.21
C ILE A 226 14.04 -12.31 13.59
N LYS A 227 13.71 -13.49 14.11
CA LYS A 227 14.68 -14.55 14.44
C LYS A 227 15.40 -15.09 13.20
N ALA A 228 14.69 -15.21 12.07
CA ALA A 228 15.29 -15.53 10.78
C ALA A 228 16.29 -14.43 10.36
N THR A 229 15.91 -13.16 10.49
CA THR A 229 16.80 -12.02 10.19
C THR A 229 18.07 -12.06 11.04
N ARG A 230 17.96 -12.27 12.36
CA ARG A 230 19.12 -12.40 13.26
C ARG A 230 20.06 -13.52 12.85
N THR A 231 19.50 -14.66 12.45
CA THR A 231 20.28 -15.82 12.00
C THR A 231 20.97 -15.54 10.67
N ASN A 232 20.23 -15.02 9.71
CA ASN A 232 20.73 -14.74 8.37
C ASN A 232 21.78 -13.62 8.39
N LEU A 233 21.63 -12.58 9.22
CA LEU A 233 22.66 -11.56 9.43
C LEU A 233 23.99 -12.15 9.89
N LYS A 234 23.98 -13.19 10.75
CA LYS A 234 25.20 -13.90 11.16
C LYS A 234 25.78 -14.74 10.02
N LEU A 235 24.93 -15.37 9.21
CA LEU A 235 25.34 -16.13 8.04
C LEU A 235 25.92 -15.24 6.94
N CYS A 236 25.40 -14.02 6.75
CA CYS A 236 25.88 -13.09 5.74
C CYS A 236 27.24 -12.43 6.10
N LYS A 237 27.78 -12.68 7.29
CA LYS A 237 29.12 -12.21 7.66
C LYS A 237 30.19 -12.89 6.80
#